data_AF-A0A925GY73-F1
#
_entry.id   AF-A0A925GY73-F1
#
_cell.length_a   1.000
_cell.length_b   1.000
_cell.length_c   1.000
_cell.angle_alpha   90.00
_cell.angle_beta   90.00
_cell.angle_gamma   90.00
#
_symmetry.space_group_name_H-M   'P 1'
#
loop_
_entity.id
_entity.type
_entity.pdbx_description
1 polymer ?
#
loop_
_entity_poly.entity_id
_entity_poly.type
_entity_poly.pdbx_seq_one_letter_code
_entity_poly.pdbx_strand_id
1 'polypeptide(L)' 'ARVRELTPEVPPSSPAVYLFQNGKPVYVMHRRDIETRQALEIATTLKQAFEKHCPAKVS' A
#
# COMPACT_ATOMS: atom_id res chain seq x y z
N ALA A 1 -8.15 1.25 -15.08
CA ALA A 1 -7.21 2.22 -14.49
C ALA A 1 -7.73 2.91 -13.22
N ARG A 2 -9.04 2.86 -12.90
CA ARG A 2 -9.71 3.54 -11.77
C ARG A 2 -8.94 3.79 -10.47
N VAL A 3 -8.15 2.84 -9.95
CA VAL A 3 -7.30 3.08 -8.76
C VAL A 3 -6.28 4.19 -8.99
N ARG A 4 -5.70 4.30 -10.19
CA ARG A 4 -4.74 5.34 -10.59
C ARG A 4 -5.38 6.73 -10.65
N GLU A 5 -6.65 6.80 -11.06
CA GLU A 5 -7.41 8.05 -11.04
C GLU A 5 -7.59 8.58 -9.61
N LEU A 6 -7.60 7.68 -8.61
CA LEU A 6 -7.66 8.04 -7.18
C LEU A 6 -6.29 8.41 -6.59
N THR A 7 -5.19 8.22 -7.33
CA THR A 7 -3.81 8.43 -6.86
C THR A 7 -2.97 9.22 -7.89
N PRO A 8 -3.37 10.43 -8.31
CA PRO A 8 -2.71 11.16 -9.39
C PRO A 8 -1.27 11.59 -9.03
N GLU A 9 -0.97 11.81 -7.75
CA GLU A 9 0.37 12.14 -7.25
C GLU A 9 1.36 10.97 -7.31
N VAL A 10 0.87 9.74 -7.49
CA VAL A 10 1.67 8.52 -7.36
C VAL A 10 2.11 8.05 -8.75
N PRO A 11 3.41 8.07 -9.08
CA PRO A 11 3.89 7.63 -10.39
C PRO A 11 3.40 6.21 -10.74
N PRO A 12 2.93 6.00 -11.98
CA PRO A 12 2.44 4.69 -12.41
C PRO A 12 3.56 3.66 -12.35
N SER A 13 3.34 2.55 -11.63
CA SER A 13 4.29 1.45 -11.52
C SER A 13 3.57 0.13 -11.21
N SER A 14 4.02 -0.99 -11.77
CA SER A 14 3.41 -2.32 -11.56
C SER A 14 4.49 -3.36 -11.24
N PRO A 15 4.26 -4.35 -10.34
CA PRO A 15 3.17 -4.38 -9.38
C PRO A 15 3.25 -3.20 -8.39
N ALA A 16 2.11 -2.81 -7.82
CA ALA A 16 2.03 -1.83 -6.73
C ALA A 16 0.82 -2.15 -5.86
N VAL A 17 0.92 -1.85 -4.56
CA VAL A 17 -0.15 -2.09 -3.57
C VAL A 17 -0.57 -0.76 -2.96
N TYR A 18 -1.87 -0.57 -2.77
CA TYR A 18 -2.45 0.63 -2.19
C TYR A 18 -3.36 0.25 -1.03
N LEU A 19 -3.22 0.92 0.12
CA LEU A 19 -4.21 0.86 1.19
C LEU A 19 -5.07 2.10 1.15
N PHE A 20 -6.38 1.90 1.26
CA PHE A 20 -7.37 2.97 1.28
C PHE A 20 -8.09 3.01 2.62
N GLN A 21 -8.33 4.22 3.13
CA GLN A 21 -9.20 4.47 4.26
C GLN A 21 -10.19 5.57 3.87
N ASN A 22 -11.49 5.30 4.04
CA ASN A 22 -12.57 6.23 3.68
C ASN A 22 -12.44 6.79 2.24
N GLY A 23 -12.09 5.91 1.29
CA GLY A 23 -11.94 6.26 -0.13
C GLY A 23 -10.67 7.02 -0.50
N LYS A 24 -9.78 7.32 0.47
CA LYS A 24 -8.50 8.01 0.23
C LYS A 24 -7.32 7.04 0.38
N PRO A 25 -6.31 7.11 -0.49
CA PRO A 25 -5.11 6.31 -0.35
C PRO A 25 -4.31 6.80 0.87
N VAL A 26 -3.99 5.90 1.79
CA VAL A 26 -3.22 6.21 3.02
C VAL A 26 -1.83 5.59 3.02
N TYR A 27 -1.59 4.62 2.14
CA TYR A 27 -0.30 3.98 1.95
C TYR A 27 -0.16 3.47 0.51
N VAL A 28 1.07 3.52 -0.02
CA VAL A 28 1.45 2.90 -1.29
C VAL A 28 2.76 2.14 -1.13
N MET A 29 2.81 0.92 -1.67
CA MET A 29 4.04 0.17 -1.92
C MET A 29 4.30 0.17 -3.42
N HIS A 30 5.42 0.75 -3.83
CA HIS A 30 5.78 0.87 -5.25
C HIS A 30 6.47 -0.39 -5.77
N ARG A 31 6.56 -0.52 -7.11
CA ARG A 31 7.30 -1.60 -7.79
C ARG A 31 8.71 -1.80 -7.22
N ARG A 32 9.46 -0.72 -7.01
CA ARG A 32 10.83 -0.75 -6.47
C ARG A 32 10.93 -1.35 -5.07
N ASP A 33 9.84 -1.33 -4.31
CA ASP A 33 9.75 -1.90 -2.97
C ASP A 33 9.35 -3.39 -3.00
N ILE A 34 9.07 -3.92 -4.19
CA ILE A 34 8.63 -5.30 -4.43
C ILE A 34 9.69 -6.06 -5.25
N GLU A 35 10.15 -5.49 -6.37
CA GLU A 35 10.93 -6.21 -7.37
C GLU A 35 12.31 -6.70 -6.91
N THR A 36 12.85 -6.09 -5.85
CA THR A 36 14.15 -6.44 -5.27
C THR A 36 14.07 -7.13 -3.90
N ARG A 37 12.87 -7.29 -3.34
CA ARG A 37 12.67 -7.77 -1.96
C ARG A 37 12.13 -9.18 -1.90
N GLN A 38 12.47 -9.89 -0.83
CA GLN A 38 11.92 -11.22 -0.60
C GLN A 38 10.50 -11.16 -0.02
N ALA A 39 9.74 -12.25 -0.19
CA ALA A 39 8.36 -12.34 0.24
C ALA A 39 8.15 -11.99 1.72
N LEU A 40 9.05 -12.41 2.61
CA LEU A 40 8.95 -12.14 4.04
C LEU A 40 9.15 -10.64 4.37
N GLU A 41 10.03 -9.95 3.65
CA GLU A 41 10.27 -8.52 3.82
C GLU A 41 9.08 -7.69 3.33
N ILE A 42 8.51 -8.08 2.19
CA ILE A 42 7.28 -7.50 1.64
C ILE A 42 6.13 -7.69 2.63
N ALA A 43 5.94 -8.91 3.13
CA ALA A 43 4.90 -9.24 4.11
C ALA A 43 5.05 -8.44 5.40
N THR A 44 6.28 -8.29 5.91
CA THR A 44 6.58 -7.51 7.11
C THR A 44 6.25 -6.03 6.90
N THR A 45 6.64 -5.47 5.75
CA THR A 45 6.35 -4.07 5.39
C THR A 45 4.85 -3.83 5.28
N LEU A 46 4.12 -4.74 4.63
CA LEU A 46 2.66 -4.64 4.52
C LEU A 46 1.99 -4.76 5.89
N LYS A 47 2.43 -5.69 6.73
CA LYS A 47 1.91 -5.84 8.11
C LYS A 47 2.05 -4.53 8.90
N GLN A 48 3.22 -3.90 8.86
CA GLN A 48 3.45 -2.60 9.51
C GLN A 48 2.54 -1.50 8.95
N ALA A 49 2.31 -1.48 7.63
CA ALA A 49 1.38 -0.54 7.02
C ALA A 49 -0.06 -0.77 7.51
N PHE A 50 -0.49 -2.03 7.62
CA PHE A 50 -1.79 -2.38 8.20
C PHE A 50 -1.89 -1.97 9.67
N GLU A 51 -0.89 -2.26 10.50
CA GLU A 51 -0.89 -1.86 11.91
C GLU A 51 -1.00 -0.34 12.09
N LYS A 52 -0.35 0.43 11.20
CA LYS A 52 -0.40 1.90 11.22
C LYS A 52 -1.74 2.47 10.76
N HIS A 53 -2.37 1.86 9.75
CA HIS A 53 -3.53 2.45 9.05
C HIS A 53 -4.87 1.75 9.33
N CYS A 54 -4.83 0.57 9.94
CA CYS A 54 -5.98 -0.21 10.39
C CYS A 54 -5.88 -0.42 11.90
N PRO A 55 -6.13 0.63 12.72
CA PRO A 55 -6.19 0.44 14.16
C PRO A 55 -7.26 -0.61 14.44
N ALA A 56 -6.94 -1.59 15.31
CA ALA A 56 -7.92 -2.55 15.77
C ALA A 56 -9.14 -1.76 16.26
N LYS A 57 -10.31 -2.05 15.70
CA LYS A 57 -11.56 -1.53 16.27
C LYS A 57 -11.56 -2.01 17.72
N VAL A 58 -11.30 -1.09 18.65
CA VAL A 58 -11.69 -1.28 20.05
C VAL A 58 -13.21 -1.12 20.02
N SER A 59 -13.89 -2.24 19.84
CA SER A 59 -15.32 -2.39 20.11
C SER A 59 -15.57 -2.35 21.61
#